data_AF-A0ABD0JAU5-F1
#
_entry.id   AF-A0ABD0JAU5-F1
#
_cell.length_a   1.000
_cell.length_b   1.000
_cell.length_c   1.000
_cell.angle_alpha   90.00
_cell.angle_beta   90.00
_cell.angle_gamma   90.00
#
_symmetry.space_group_name_H-M   'P 1'
#
loop_
_entity.id
_entity.type
_entity.pdbx_description
1 polymer ?
#
loop_
_entity_poly.entity_id
_entity_poly.type
_entity_poly.pdbx_seq_one_letter_code
_entity_poly.pdbx_strand_id
1 'polypeptide(L)'
;MSLALPAGKHWWLSALLMLLSMALMVDACVPSCQCTMVTIKKKQKGRRVECNQHSTPFHSLPTFPPDTVHLDLTGNQLTTLRARSFIELSVLRKLNLSNNQITIIEPAAFEGLQNLKHLDLSNNKIGTINSSMFTGLPKLEKLWLNKNRIDTIPDGTFNDLTGLRRIDFGSQYLRCDCHLKWVVQWAESKKVRLARTTVCALPTSMKGKMLRKLTADQLHCGHGLQLPVFEIKPSQSQVVFEGDKLPFECRASVVHTKTHIAWVREAGKLVVTNNKTAGIFVHTSMSPDKTIIIQSLVVENLDKSHEGVWSCQVTTPQGQVTKHVEVEVLNYVGLSCPSTVQVTPKGKYEFEEMLAGVKAKMPCEVGGKDKYVTYQCDMQGNWRDLNTSSCGFTSDLTRNLEKLAQENLNLTDIETYVRRLQRAALASKQRSALMATDVHYLTTILQNRLLPLAHTSLQVSEDVLWLSSNLTVLSPTVLAQAQTDSRATSRVLDVLQNLTSTVQLEPAVRDWPLYSRNIALVVMRDVPLTASRVHCSLQYFRRHGPSNTMMKCSRLGNSTENRHLWNE
;
A
#
# COMPACT_ATOMS: atom_id res chain seq x y z
N MET A 1 -78.59 -57.76 0.80
CA MET A 1 -77.78 -58.70 0.00
C MET A 1 -76.33 -58.51 0.38
N SER A 2 -75.81 -59.51 1.07
CA SER A 2 -74.43 -59.68 1.48
C SER A 2 -73.52 -59.76 0.26
N LEU A 3 -72.38 -59.09 0.28
CA LEU A 3 -71.16 -59.53 -0.39
C LEU A 3 -69.98 -59.13 0.49
N ALA A 4 -69.65 -60.06 1.39
CA ALA A 4 -68.42 -60.05 2.17
C ALA A 4 -67.25 -60.35 1.22
N LEU A 5 -66.27 -59.45 1.18
CA LEU A 5 -64.94 -59.74 0.64
C LEU A 5 -64.09 -60.36 1.76
N PRO A 6 -63.36 -61.46 1.51
CA PRO A 6 -62.73 -62.25 2.55
C PRO A 6 -61.50 -61.52 3.12
N ALA A 7 -61.59 -61.18 4.40
CA ALA A 7 -60.44 -60.92 5.24
C ALA A 7 -59.64 -62.22 5.41
N GLY A 8 -58.35 -62.18 5.09
CA GLY A 8 -57.42 -63.26 5.40
C GLY A 8 -56.73 -63.85 4.19
N LYS A 9 -55.73 -63.13 3.65
CA LYS A 9 -54.63 -63.75 2.87
C LYS A 9 -53.41 -62.85 2.65
N HIS A 10 -53.13 -61.89 3.55
CA HIS A 10 -51.95 -61.01 3.41
C HIS A 10 -51.13 -60.80 4.70
N TRP A 11 -51.36 -61.60 5.75
CA TRP A 11 -50.51 -61.60 6.95
C TRP A 11 -49.03 -61.92 6.63
N TRP A 12 -48.81 -62.76 5.61
CA TRP A 12 -47.48 -63.04 5.07
C TRP A 12 -46.93 -61.87 4.28
N LEU A 13 -47.75 -61.01 3.67
CA LEU A 13 -47.30 -59.83 2.92
C LEU A 13 -46.91 -58.70 3.87
N SER A 14 -47.63 -58.50 4.97
CA SER A 14 -47.23 -57.58 6.04
C SER A 14 -46.04 -58.12 6.85
N ALA A 15 -45.94 -59.43 7.07
CA ALA A 15 -44.75 -60.05 7.64
C ALA A 15 -43.56 -60.02 6.67
N LEU A 16 -43.77 -60.16 5.36
CA LEU A 16 -42.73 -60.06 4.33
C LEU A 16 -42.32 -58.61 4.11
N LEU A 17 -43.22 -57.63 4.24
CA LEU A 17 -42.89 -56.19 4.26
C LEU A 17 -42.18 -55.78 5.55
N MET A 18 -42.52 -56.37 6.70
CA MET A 18 -41.75 -56.20 7.93
C MET A 18 -40.40 -56.92 7.89
N LEU A 19 -40.31 -58.09 7.25
CA LEU A 19 -39.05 -58.79 7.00
C LEU A 19 -38.23 -58.10 5.91
N LEU A 20 -38.84 -57.47 4.90
CA LEU A 20 -38.18 -56.63 3.90
C LEU A 20 -37.74 -55.31 4.52
N SER A 21 -38.53 -54.68 5.39
CA SER A 21 -38.13 -53.45 6.10
C SER A 21 -37.06 -53.74 7.14
N MET A 22 -37.13 -54.87 7.84
CA MET A 22 -36.06 -55.38 8.71
C MET A 22 -34.81 -55.80 7.90
N ALA A 23 -34.96 -56.33 6.69
CA ALA A 23 -33.84 -56.65 5.79
C ALA A 23 -33.23 -55.40 5.12
N LEU A 24 -34.03 -54.35 4.88
CA LEU A 24 -33.57 -53.06 4.36
C LEU A 24 -32.83 -52.23 5.43
N MET A 25 -32.99 -52.55 6.71
CA MET A 25 -32.23 -51.94 7.81
C MET A 25 -30.83 -52.56 8.00
N VAL A 26 -30.44 -53.57 7.20
CA VAL A 26 -29.22 -54.35 7.44
C VAL A 26 -27.97 -53.82 6.71
N ASP A 27 -28.07 -53.09 5.60
CA ASP A 27 -26.89 -52.77 4.76
C ASP A 27 -26.68 -51.29 4.38
N ALA A 28 -27.34 -50.34 5.04
CA ALA A 28 -27.14 -48.93 4.71
C ALA A 28 -25.84 -48.38 5.34
N CYS A 29 -24.82 -48.13 4.52
CA CYS A 29 -23.70 -47.27 4.88
C CYS A 29 -24.17 -45.81 4.95
N VAL A 30 -23.57 -45.01 5.83
CA VAL A 30 -23.88 -43.57 5.92
C VAL A 30 -23.57 -42.89 4.58
N PRO A 31 -24.47 -42.04 4.05
CA PRO A 31 -24.18 -41.26 2.85
C PRO A 31 -22.90 -40.43 3.05
N SER A 32 -22.06 -40.37 2.02
CA SER A 32 -20.74 -39.73 2.12
C SER A 32 -19.83 -40.40 3.15
N CYS A 33 -19.87 -41.72 3.27
CA CYS A 33 -18.88 -42.51 4.00
C CYS A 33 -18.61 -43.83 3.24
N GLN A 34 -17.44 -44.41 3.45
CA GLN A 34 -17.07 -45.72 2.93
C GLN A 34 -17.16 -46.77 4.04
N CYS A 35 -17.98 -47.80 3.85
CA CYS A 35 -18.14 -48.89 4.81
C CYS A 35 -17.47 -50.16 4.27
N THR A 36 -16.62 -50.78 5.09
CA THR A 36 -15.94 -52.05 4.78
C THR A 36 -16.12 -53.05 5.91
N MET A 37 -16.41 -54.32 5.57
CA MET A 37 -16.51 -55.38 6.58
C MET A 37 -15.13 -55.81 7.05
N VAL A 38 -14.94 -55.85 8.36
CA VAL A 38 -13.69 -56.27 9.01
C VAL A 38 -13.93 -57.44 9.96
N THR A 39 -12.99 -58.39 9.97
CA THR A 39 -13.02 -59.52 10.90
C THR A 39 -12.34 -59.13 12.20
N ILE A 40 -13.10 -59.15 13.30
CA ILE A 40 -12.66 -58.72 14.64
C ILE A 40 -11.99 -59.88 15.41
N LYS A 41 -12.57 -61.08 15.30
CA LYS A 41 -12.11 -62.36 15.85
C LYS A 41 -12.59 -63.48 14.93
N LYS A 42 -12.08 -64.72 15.08
CA LYS A 42 -12.34 -65.90 14.20
C LYS A 42 -13.82 -66.18 13.82
N LYS A 43 -14.82 -65.56 14.47
CA LYS A 43 -16.25 -65.63 14.13
C LYS A 43 -17.03 -64.31 14.24
N GLN A 44 -16.38 -63.19 14.56
CA GLN A 44 -17.05 -61.90 14.77
C GLN A 44 -16.67 -60.94 13.65
N LYS A 45 -17.65 -60.52 12.84
CA LYS A 45 -17.52 -59.48 11.83
C LYS A 45 -18.09 -58.16 12.36
N GLY A 46 -17.63 -57.04 11.82
CA GLY A 46 -18.25 -55.73 12.04
C GLY A 46 -17.77 -54.74 10.99
N ARG A 47 -18.26 -53.51 11.03
CA ARG A 47 -18.00 -52.50 10.00
C ARG A 47 -16.89 -51.53 10.38
N ARG A 48 -16.04 -51.19 9.41
CA ARG A 48 -15.18 -50.02 9.44
C ARG A 48 -15.83 -48.95 8.57
N VAL A 49 -16.10 -47.79 9.16
CA VAL A 49 -16.77 -46.65 8.55
C VAL A 49 -15.77 -45.49 8.45
N GLU A 50 -15.44 -45.10 7.22
CA GLU A 50 -14.47 -44.06 6.91
C GLU A 50 -15.20 -42.87 6.27
N CYS A 51 -15.21 -41.72 6.96
CA CYS A 51 -15.97 -40.51 6.61
C CYS A 51 -15.03 -39.29 6.50
N ASN A 52 -13.84 -39.48 5.95
CA ASN A 52 -12.70 -38.54 6.04
C ASN A 52 -12.30 -37.87 4.71
N GLN A 53 -12.92 -38.21 3.57
CA GLN A 53 -12.51 -37.72 2.24
C GLN A 53 -13.70 -37.33 1.34
N HIS A 54 -14.48 -36.32 1.74
CA HIS A 54 -15.69 -35.95 1.00
C HIS A 54 -15.83 -34.44 0.77
N SER A 55 -16.60 -34.07 -0.27
CA SER A 55 -16.82 -32.69 -0.71
C SER A 55 -17.66 -31.86 0.26
N THR A 56 -18.51 -32.50 1.07
CA THR A 56 -19.36 -31.85 2.08
C THR A 56 -19.06 -32.43 3.47
N PRO A 57 -18.28 -31.72 4.31
CA PRO A 57 -17.93 -32.20 5.64
C PRO A 57 -19.12 -32.14 6.62
N PHE A 58 -19.15 -33.08 7.57
CA PHE A 58 -20.19 -33.15 8.59
C PHE A 58 -20.06 -31.99 9.59
N HIS A 59 -21.17 -31.28 9.83
CA HIS A 59 -21.28 -30.25 10.87
C HIS A 59 -21.91 -30.81 12.17
N SER A 60 -22.62 -31.94 12.07
CA SER A 60 -23.21 -32.71 13.15
C SER A 60 -23.05 -34.21 12.88
N LEU A 61 -23.09 -35.03 13.94
CA LEU A 61 -22.95 -36.48 13.81
C LEU A 61 -24.18 -37.11 13.13
N PRO A 62 -24.01 -37.88 12.04
CA PRO A 62 -25.08 -38.72 11.48
C PRO A 62 -25.27 -40.01 12.29
N THR A 63 -26.33 -40.77 11.98
CA THR A 63 -26.56 -42.10 12.55
C THR A 63 -25.65 -43.13 11.89
N PHE A 64 -24.90 -43.90 12.69
CA PHE A 64 -23.98 -44.94 12.20
C PHE A 64 -24.52 -46.35 12.45
N PRO A 65 -24.10 -47.36 11.67
CA PRO A 65 -24.49 -48.75 11.91
C PRO A 65 -24.04 -49.27 13.29
N PRO A 66 -24.90 -49.96 14.07
CA PRO A 66 -24.57 -50.42 15.43
C PRO A 66 -23.38 -51.39 15.52
N ASP A 67 -23.11 -52.16 14.46
CA ASP A 67 -21.97 -53.09 14.37
C ASP A 67 -20.66 -52.41 13.93
N THR A 68 -20.60 -51.07 13.97
CA THR A 68 -19.38 -50.30 13.67
C THR A 68 -18.29 -50.54 14.72
N VAL A 69 -17.11 -50.95 14.25
CA VAL A 69 -15.92 -51.29 15.05
C VAL A 69 -14.86 -50.20 14.96
N HIS A 70 -14.78 -49.55 13.81
CA HIS A 70 -13.83 -48.48 13.52
C HIS A 70 -14.59 -47.35 12.85
N LEU A 71 -14.55 -46.16 13.45
CA LEU A 71 -15.20 -44.96 12.94
C LEU A 71 -14.15 -43.87 12.77
N ASP A 72 -13.94 -43.42 11.53
CA ASP A 72 -13.06 -42.31 11.20
C ASP A 72 -13.87 -41.12 10.69
N LEU A 73 -13.91 -40.06 11.50
CA LEU A 73 -14.57 -38.77 11.24
C LEU A 73 -13.55 -37.63 11.12
N THR A 74 -12.30 -37.96 10.78
CA THR A 74 -11.24 -36.96 10.61
C THR A 74 -11.58 -35.92 9.54
N GLY A 75 -11.22 -34.66 9.77
CA GLY A 75 -11.32 -33.62 8.73
C GLY A 75 -12.73 -33.09 8.47
N ASN A 76 -13.66 -33.30 9.41
CA ASN A 76 -15.01 -32.77 9.34
C ASN A 76 -15.11 -31.39 10.03
N GLN A 77 -16.31 -30.82 10.09
CA GLN A 77 -16.58 -29.50 10.70
C GLN A 77 -17.42 -29.62 11.98
N LEU A 78 -17.25 -30.72 12.72
CA LEU A 78 -17.95 -30.93 13.98
C LEU A 78 -17.50 -29.89 15.02
N THR A 79 -18.46 -29.26 15.70
CA THR A 79 -18.19 -28.23 16.72
C THR A 79 -18.54 -28.68 18.14
N THR A 80 -19.51 -29.58 18.30
CA THR A 80 -19.99 -30.05 19.62
C THR A 80 -20.24 -31.55 19.59
N LEU A 81 -19.84 -32.25 20.66
CA LEU A 81 -20.26 -33.63 20.94
C LEU A 81 -21.29 -33.62 22.06
N ARG A 82 -22.52 -34.06 21.75
CA ARG A 82 -23.63 -34.09 22.71
C ARG A 82 -23.56 -35.33 23.61
N ALA A 83 -24.22 -35.28 24.76
CA ALA A 83 -24.38 -36.44 25.64
C ALA A 83 -24.92 -37.63 24.86
N ARG A 84 -24.37 -38.83 25.08
CA ARG A 84 -24.81 -40.09 24.45
C ARG A 84 -24.75 -40.12 22.92
N SER A 85 -23.92 -39.27 22.31
CA SER A 85 -23.78 -39.21 20.83
C SER A 85 -23.40 -40.54 20.17
N PHE A 86 -22.83 -41.48 20.93
CA PHE A 86 -22.37 -42.77 20.42
C PHE A 86 -22.97 -43.97 21.15
N ILE A 87 -24.11 -43.79 21.83
CA ILE A 87 -24.70 -44.80 22.73
C ILE A 87 -24.96 -46.16 22.07
N GLU A 88 -25.35 -46.16 20.79
CA GLU A 88 -25.65 -47.35 20.01
C GLU A 88 -24.39 -48.12 19.54
N LEU A 89 -23.20 -47.52 19.63
CA LEU A 89 -21.96 -48.07 19.08
C LEU A 89 -21.18 -48.90 20.11
N SER A 90 -21.87 -49.80 20.81
CA SER A 90 -21.31 -50.56 21.94
C SER A 90 -20.11 -51.47 21.60
N VAL A 91 -19.97 -51.87 20.33
CA VAL A 91 -18.86 -52.70 19.83
C VAL A 91 -17.68 -51.91 19.26
N LEU A 92 -17.78 -50.57 19.24
CA LEU A 92 -16.77 -49.68 18.69
C LEU A 92 -15.44 -49.82 19.45
N ARG A 93 -14.34 -49.91 18.71
CA ARG A 93 -12.97 -50.08 19.25
C ARG A 93 -12.04 -48.93 18.94
N LYS A 94 -12.25 -48.24 17.83
CA LYS A 94 -11.45 -47.08 17.43
C LYS A 94 -12.37 -45.96 16.95
N LEU A 95 -12.19 -44.77 17.50
CA LEU A 95 -12.89 -43.55 17.12
C LEU A 95 -11.85 -42.47 16.84
N ASN A 96 -11.87 -41.93 15.62
CA ASN A 96 -11.04 -40.81 15.23
C ASN A 96 -11.93 -39.59 14.92
N LEU A 97 -11.76 -38.54 15.71
CA LEU A 97 -12.44 -37.24 15.62
C LEU A 97 -11.41 -36.12 15.42
N SER A 98 -10.18 -36.46 15.00
CA SER A 98 -9.11 -35.49 14.83
C SER A 98 -9.40 -34.48 13.70
N ASN A 99 -8.72 -33.34 13.70
CA ASN A 99 -8.85 -32.32 12.65
C ASN A 99 -10.30 -31.86 12.42
N ASN A 100 -11.05 -31.65 13.50
CA ASN A 100 -12.40 -31.07 13.48
C ASN A 100 -12.36 -29.67 14.12
N GLN A 101 -13.53 -29.10 14.43
CA GLN A 101 -13.66 -27.80 15.08
C GLN A 101 -14.28 -27.91 16.49
N ILE A 102 -14.11 -29.06 17.15
CA ILE A 102 -14.80 -29.36 18.39
C ILE A 102 -14.31 -28.42 19.49
N THR A 103 -15.23 -27.68 20.09
CA THR A 103 -14.99 -26.78 21.23
C THR A 103 -15.63 -27.30 22.51
N ILE A 104 -16.77 -27.99 22.40
CA ILE A 104 -17.58 -28.46 23.53
C ILE A 104 -17.78 -29.98 23.45
N ILE A 105 -17.48 -30.68 24.55
CA ILE A 105 -17.83 -32.08 24.77
C ILE A 105 -18.73 -32.11 26.00
N GLU A 106 -20.00 -32.45 25.81
CA GLU A 106 -20.95 -32.56 26.91
C GLU A 106 -20.60 -33.74 27.84
N PRO A 107 -21.00 -33.69 29.13
CA PRO A 107 -20.90 -34.82 30.03
C PRO A 107 -21.49 -36.09 29.41
N ALA A 108 -20.82 -37.23 29.59
CA ALA A 108 -21.27 -38.53 29.07
C ALA A 108 -21.43 -38.58 27.53
N ALA A 109 -20.73 -37.72 26.76
CA ALA A 109 -20.75 -37.77 25.30
C ALA A 109 -20.31 -39.12 24.72
N PHE A 110 -19.42 -39.84 25.42
CA PHE A 110 -18.92 -41.16 25.05
C PHE A 110 -19.58 -42.32 25.81
N GLU A 111 -20.68 -42.06 26.51
CA GLU A 111 -21.44 -43.11 27.20
C GLU A 111 -21.91 -44.19 26.20
N GLY A 112 -21.82 -45.46 26.59
CA GLY A 112 -22.11 -46.62 25.75
C GLY A 112 -20.89 -47.24 25.05
N LEU A 113 -19.76 -46.53 24.97
CA LEU A 113 -18.54 -46.98 24.28
C LEU A 113 -17.66 -47.95 25.11
N GLN A 114 -18.28 -48.98 25.68
CA GLN A 114 -17.69 -49.94 26.64
C GLN A 114 -16.49 -50.74 26.10
N ASN A 115 -16.34 -50.83 24.77
CA ASN A 115 -15.27 -51.57 24.11
C ASN A 115 -14.24 -50.68 23.39
N LEU A 116 -14.35 -49.36 23.53
CA LEU A 116 -13.46 -48.42 22.86
C LEU A 116 -12.05 -48.54 23.44
N LYS A 117 -11.06 -48.66 22.55
CA LYS A 117 -9.64 -48.78 22.92
C LYS A 117 -8.85 -47.55 22.53
N HIS A 118 -9.19 -46.92 21.41
CA HIS A 118 -8.46 -45.78 20.86
C HIS A 118 -9.43 -44.63 20.58
N LEU A 119 -9.15 -43.46 21.16
CA LEU A 119 -9.88 -42.23 20.93
C LEU A 119 -8.91 -41.12 20.54
N ASP A 120 -9.06 -40.59 19.32
CA ASP A 120 -8.29 -39.46 18.83
C ASP A 120 -9.17 -38.21 18.70
N LEU A 121 -8.87 -37.19 19.49
CA LEU A 121 -9.48 -35.87 19.51
C LEU A 121 -8.44 -34.78 19.18
N SER A 122 -7.29 -35.16 18.61
CA SER A 122 -6.19 -34.24 18.34
C SER A 122 -6.56 -33.21 17.26
N ASN A 123 -5.88 -32.06 17.30
CA ASN A 123 -6.11 -30.95 16.37
C ASN A 123 -7.58 -30.50 16.30
N ASN A 124 -8.17 -30.24 17.47
CA ASN A 124 -9.48 -29.63 17.65
C ASN A 124 -9.32 -28.28 18.39
N LYS A 125 -10.43 -27.69 18.88
CA LYS A 125 -10.44 -26.41 19.59
C LYS A 125 -10.88 -26.57 21.06
N ILE A 126 -10.64 -27.74 21.66
CA ILE A 126 -11.07 -28.07 23.02
C ILE A 126 -10.23 -27.26 24.02
N GLY A 127 -10.87 -26.37 24.78
CA GLY A 127 -10.20 -25.54 25.80
C GLY A 127 -10.36 -26.10 27.21
N THR A 128 -11.59 -26.42 27.59
CA THR A 128 -11.93 -26.92 28.92
C THR A 128 -12.06 -28.43 28.91
N ILE A 129 -11.51 -29.10 29.92
CA ILE A 129 -11.69 -30.52 30.17
C ILE A 129 -12.42 -30.69 31.51
N ASN A 130 -13.40 -31.59 31.57
CA ASN A 130 -14.12 -31.94 32.80
C ASN A 130 -14.07 -33.46 33.01
N SER A 131 -14.16 -33.91 34.26
CA SER A 131 -14.08 -35.31 34.64
C SER A 131 -15.18 -36.18 34.07
N SER A 132 -16.38 -35.61 33.86
CA SER A 132 -17.51 -36.32 33.26
C SER A 132 -17.45 -36.46 31.74
N MET A 133 -16.49 -35.81 31.05
CA MET A 133 -16.38 -35.88 29.59
C MET A 133 -16.01 -37.29 29.12
N PHE A 134 -15.22 -38.03 29.89
CA PHE A 134 -14.69 -39.34 29.51
C PHE A 134 -15.39 -40.52 30.21
N THR A 135 -16.52 -40.27 30.88
CA THR A 135 -17.33 -41.31 31.51
C THR A 135 -17.82 -42.31 30.47
N GLY A 136 -17.81 -43.60 30.82
CA GLY A 136 -18.23 -44.70 29.93
C GLY A 136 -17.13 -45.32 29.06
N LEU A 137 -15.85 -45.00 29.33
CA LEU A 137 -14.69 -45.48 28.57
C LEU A 137 -13.73 -46.42 29.35
N PRO A 138 -14.21 -47.49 30.02
CA PRO A 138 -13.39 -48.29 30.94
C PRO A 138 -12.25 -49.06 30.25
N LYS A 139 -12.38 -49.38 28.95
CA LYS A 139 -11.38 -50.14 28.17
C LYS A 139 -10.48 -49.27 27.31
N LEU A 140 -10.55 -47.95 27.44
CA LEU A 140 -9.75 -47.03 26.63
C LEU A 140 -8.27 -47.22 26.94
N GLU A 141 -7.46 -47.53 25.94
CA GLU A 141 -6.02 -47.77 26.07
C GLU A 141 -5.18 -46.57 25.60
N LYS A 142 -5.68 -45.80 24.61
CA LYS A 142 -4.98 -44.66 24.02
C LYS A 142 -5.92 -43.48 23.82
N LEU A 143 -5.49 -42.32 24.31
CA LEU A 143 -6.20 -41.05 24.19
C LEU A 143 -5.26 -39.98 23.61
N TRP A 144 -5.67 -39.36 22.51
CA TRP A 144 -4.96 -38.23 21.91
C TRP A 144 -5.83 -36.97 22.00
N LEU A 145 -5.29 -35.95 22.64
CA LEU A 145 -5.85 -34.62 22.87
C LEU A 145 -4.85 -33.53 22.46
N ASN A 146 -3.71 -33.88 21.87
CA ASN A 146 -2.68 -32.92 21.48
C ASN A 146 -3.16 -31.95 20.40
N LYS A 147 -2.53 -30.77 20.32
CA LYS A 147 -2.94 -29.68 19.44
C LYS A 147 -4.38 -29.18 19.70
N ASN A 148 -4.81 -29.22 20.97
CA ASN A 148 -6.01 -28.52 21.45
C ASN A 148 -5.60 -27.27 22.24
N ARG A 149 -6.59 -26.58 22.85
CA ARG A 149 -6.42 -25.36 23.65
C ARG A 149 -6.37 -25.63 25.16
N ILE A 150 -5.99 -26.85 25.56
CA ILE A 150 -5.96 -27.30 26.94
C ILE A 150 -4.82 -26.58 27.70
N ASP A 151 -5.19 -25.82 28.72
CA ASP A 151 -4.25 -25.12 29.61
C ASP A 151 -3.96 -25.91 30.89
N THR A 152 -4.97 -26.58 31.46
CA THR A 152 -4.87 -27.45 32.63
C THR A 152 -5.82 -28.64 32.52
N ILE A 153 -5.65 -29.63 33.39
CA ILE A 153 -6.53 -30.80 33.49
C ILE A 153 -6.97 -30.93 34.95
N PRO A 154 -8.28 -30.81 35.26
CA PRO A 154 -8.77 -30.93 36.63
C PRO A 154 -8.50 -32.30 37.23
N ASP A 155 -8.25 -32.35 38.54
CA ASP A 155 -8.08 -33.61 39.27
C ASP A 155 -9.30 -34.53 39.10
N GLY A 156 -9.04 -35.83 39.06
CA GLY A 156 -10.05 -36.87 38.86
C GLY A 156 -10.53 -37.04 37.42
N THR A 157 -10.04 -36.24 36.47
CA THR A 157 -10.50 -36.30 35.06
C THR A 157 -10.33 -37.69 34.42
N PHE A 158 -9.32 -38.45 34.85
CA PHE A 158 -9.00 -39.76 34.28
C PHE A 158 -9.39 -40.94 35.18
N ASN A 159 -10.23 -40.72 36.20
CA ASN A 159 -10.60 -41.77 37.16
C ASN A 159 -11.31 -42.96 36.50
N ASP A 160 -12.20 -42.69 35.54
CA ASP A 160 -12.96 -43.73 34.82
C ASP A 160 -12.12 -44.46 33.77
N LEU A 161 -10.96 -43.91 33.39
CA LEU A 161 -10.08 -44.42 32.33
C LEU A 161 -9.13 -45.51 32.85
N THR A 162 -9.69 -46.53 33.49
CA THR A 162 -8.93 -47.59 34.19
C THR A 162 -8.02 -48.42 33.27
N GLY A 163 -8.37 -48.54 31.99
CA GLY A 163 -7.57 -49.26 30.97
C GLY A 163 -6.46 -48.44 30.30
N LEU A 164 -6.30 -47.16 30.63
CA LEU A 164 -5.48 -46.23 29.87
C LEU A 164 -3.99 -46.56 29.97
N ARG A 165 -3.29 -46.53 28.84
CA ARG A 165 -1.85 -46.88 28.75
C ARG A 165 -1.02 -45.78 28.13
N ARG A 166 -1.61 -44.95 27.28
CA ARG A 166 -0.92 -43.85 26.62
C ARG A 166 -1.85 -42.65 26.47
N ILE A 167 -1.34 -41.47 26.80
CA ILE A 167 -2.05 -40.22 26.62
C ILE A 167 -1.12 -39.16 26.03
N ASP A 168 -1.65 -38.34 25.13
CA ASP A 168 -1.00 -37.14 24.64
C ASP A 168 -1.98 -35.97 24.74
N PHE A 169 -1.66 -34.95 25.53
CA PHE A 169 -2.42 -33.72 25.63
C PHE A 169 -1.53 -32.49 25.39
N GLY A 170 -0.43 -32.67 24.65
CA GLY A 170 0.49 -31.58 24.34
C GLY A 170 -0.22 -30.39 23.70
N SER A 171 -0.06 -29.22 24.32
CA SER A 171 -0.69 -27.98 23.91
C SER A 171 0.27 -26.80 24.08
N GLN A 172 0.14 -25.79 23.22
CA GLN A 172 0.85 -24.52 23.35
C GLN A 172 0.36 -23.68 24.54
N TYR A 173 -0.71 -24.10 25.20
CA TYR A 173 -1.32 -23.42 26.34
C TYR A 173 -1.02 -24.13 27.68
N LEU A 174 -0.38 -25.31 27.65
CA LEU A 174 -0.24 -26.19 28.81
C LEU A 174 0.56 -25.54 29.94
N ARG A 175 -0.10 -25.37 31.09
CA ARG A 175 0.45 -24.86 32.34
C ARG A 175 0.92 -26.01 33.23
N CYS A 176 2.21 -26.06 33.47
CA CYS A 176 2.85 -27.00 34.38
C CYS A 176 3.08 -26.34 35.75
N ASP A 177 2.01 -26.20 36.52
CA ASP A 177 2.01 -25.71 37.90
C ASP A 177 1.49 -26.79 38.86
N CYS A 178 1.20 -26.42 40.11
CA CYS A 178 0.70 -27.36 41.11
C CYS A 178 -0.64 -28.02 40.74
N HIS A 179 -1.49 -27.41 39.90
CA HIS A 179 -2.75 -28.00 39.48
C HIS A 179 -2.55 -29.20 38.55
N LEU A 180 -1.39 -29.31 37.89
CA LEU A 180 -1.04 -30.45 37.05
C LEU A 180 -0.25 -31.54 37.80
N LYS A 181 0.06 -31.33 39.10
CA LYS A 181 0.84 -32.24 39.94
C LYS A 181 0.23 -33.65 39.97
N TRP A 182 -1.09 -33.73 40.11
CA TRP A 182 -1.81 -35.01 40.17
C TRP A 182 -1.63 -35.83 38.89
N VAL A 183 -1.50 -35.21 37.70
CA VAL A 183 -1.36 -35.93 36.43
C VAL A 183 -0.05 -36.72 36.38
N VAL A 184 1.04 -36.13 36.87
CA VAL A 184 2.34 -36.80 36.94
C VAL A 184 2.28 -37.98 37.91
N GLN A 185 1.74 -37.76 39.11
CA GLN A 185 1.57 -38.80 40.14
C GLN A 185 0.64 -39.94 39.68
N TRP A 186 -0.46 -39.60 39.03
CA TRP A 186 -1.41 -40.55 38.44
C TRP A 186 -0.74 -41.36 37.32
N ALA A 187 0.02 -40.71 36.43
CA ALA A 187 0.70 -41.40 35.34
C ALA A 187 1.75 -42.40 35.85
N GLU A 188 2.49 -42.04 36.90
CA GLU A 188 3.44 -42.94 37.57
C GLU A 188 2.73 -44.11 38.25
N SER A 189 1.75 -43.85 39.10
CA SER A 189 1.03 -44.88 39.87
C SER A 189 0.25 -45.86 38.99
N LYS A 190 -0.38 -45.38 37.91
CA LYS A 190 -1.13 -46.20 36.95
C LYS A 190 -0.28 -46.71 35.78
N LYS A 191 1.04 -46.41 35.76
CA LYS A 191 1.98 -46.78 34.69
C LYS A 191 1.53 -46.32 33.29
N VAL A 192 0.91 -45.14 33.22
CA VAL A 192 0.45 -44.53 31.97
C VAL A 192 1.60 -43.76 31.31
N ARG A 193 1.79 -43.97 30.01
CA ARG A 193 2.82 -43.28 29.24
C ARG A 193 2.31 -41.93 28.73
N LEU A 194 2.81 -40.86 29.33
CA LEU A 194 2.71 -39.51 28.77
C LEU A 194 3.53 -39.41 27.48
N ALA A 195 3.01 -38.74 26.46
CA ALA A 195 3.70 -38.57 25.19
C ALA A 195 4.91 -37.62 25.31
N ARG A 196 5.93 -37.82 24.46
CA ARG A 196 7.13 -36.95 24.43
C ARG A 196 6.84 -35.53 23.94
N THR A 197 5.75 -35.38 23.21
CA THR A 197 5.17 -34.15 22.66
C THR A 197 4.45 -33.31 23.73
N THR A 198 4.15 -33.89 24.90
CA THR A 198 3.54 -33.17 26.02
C THR A 198 4.62 -32.38 26.77
N VAL A 199 4.84 -31.15 26.31
CA VAL A 199 5.81 -30.20 26.87
C VAL A 199 5.10 -29.04 27.54
N CYS A 200 5.71 -28.50 28.59
CA CYS A 200 5.21 -27.34 29.30
C CYS A 200 5.34 -26.08 28.43
N ALA A 201 4.27 -25.30 28.34
CA ALA A 201 4.29 -23.99 27.70
C ALA A 201 4.44 -22.87 28.72
N LEU A 202 3.77 -23.02 29.86
CA LEU A 202 3.82 -22.13 31.02
C LEU A 202 4.18 -22.91 32.29
N PRO A 203 4.77 -22.26 33.30
CA PRO A 203 5.33 -20.90 33.24
C PRO A 203 6.57 -20.83 32.33
N THR A 204 7.02 -19.63 31.99
CA THR A 204 8.21 -19.38 31.14
C THR A 204 9.46 -20.14 31.60
N SER A 205 9.66 -20.32 32.91
CA SER A 205 10.77 -21.10 33.48
C SER A 205 10.72 -22.61 33.21
N MET A 206 9.53 -23.13 32.88
CA MET A 206 9.30 -24.53 32.55
C MET A 206 9.12 -24.75 31.05
N LYS A 207 9.09 -23.67 30.24
CA LYS A 207 8.83 -23.73 28.81
C LYS A 207 9.77 -24.72 28.10
N GLY A 208 9.19 -25.65 27.35
CA GLY A 208 9.92 -26.68 26.60
C GLY A 208 10.32 -27.93 27.41
N LYS A 209 10.16 -27.94 28.74
CA LYS A 209 10.41 -29.15 29.54
C LYS A 209 9.34 -30.20 29.28
N MET A 210 9.77 -31.46 29.12
CA MET A 210 8.87 -32.60 28.91
C MET A 210 8.19 -32.98 30.22
N LEU A 211 6.85 -32.97 30.26
CA LEU A 211 6.09 -33.24 31.49
C LEU A 211 6.44 -34.62 32.11
N ARG A 212 6.67 -35.63 31.27
CA ARG A 212 7.07 -36.99 31.70
C ARG A 212 8.40 -37.05 32.46
N LYS A 213 9.26 -36.03 32.32
CA LYS A 213 10.55 -35.96 33.01
C LYS A 213 10.48 -35.15 34.31
N LEU A 214 9.35 -34.51 34.59
CA LEU A 214 9.19 -33.67 35.76
C LEU A 214 8.74 -34.51 36.96
N THR A 215 9.17 -34.10 38.14
CA THR A 215 8.68 -34.66 39.41
C THR A 215 7.57 -33.78 39.97
N ALA A 216 6.73 -34.38 40.82
CA ALA A 216 5.58 -33.70 41.42
C ALA A 216 5.96 -32.45 42.23
N ASP A 217 7.18 -32.40 42.78
CA ASP A 217 7.67 -31.27 43.59
C ASP A 217 8.19 -30.09 42.75
N GLN A 218 8.51 -30.32 41.47
CA GLN A 218 8.86 -29.26 40.53
C GLN A 218 7.64 -28.45 40.08
N LEU A 219 6.42 -28.97 40.32
CA LEU A 219 5.16 -28.36 39.91
C LEU A 219 4.58 -27.55 41.07
N HIS A 220 4.81 -26.24 41.07
CA HIS A 220 4.39 -25.33 42.14
C HIS A 220 3.51 -24.19 41.61
N CYS A 221 2.70 -23.59 42.47
CA CYS A 221 1.82 -22.47 42.12
C CYS A 221 2.36 -21.09 42.51
N GLY A 222 3.57 -21.02 43.09
CA GLY A 222 4.24 -19.75 43.44
C GLY A 222 4.77 -18.95 42.25
N HIS A 223 4.22 -19.14 41.05
CA HIS A 223 4.58 -18.37 39.87
C HIS A 223 3.66 -17.17 39.74
N GLY A 224 4.20 -16.01 39.33
CA GLY A 224 3.36 -14.86 38.98
C GLY A 224 2.36 -15.20 37.87
N LEU A 225 1.27 -14.45 37.78
CA LEU A 225 0.26 -14.64 36.75
C LEU A 225 0.90 -14.59 35.36
N GLN A 226 0.79 -15.68 34.61
CA GLN A 226 1.17 -15.73 33.20
C GLN A 226 -0.04 -16.20 32.40
N LEU A 227 -0.31 -15.49 31.32
CA LEU A 227 -1.41 -15.78 30.41
C LEU A 227 -0.84 -16.37 29.12
N PRO A 228 -1.38 -17.50 28.62
CA PRO A 228 -0.95 -18.05 27.35
C PRO A 228 -1.09 -17.08 26.18
N VAL A 229 -2.19 -16.31 26.16
CA VAL A 229 -2.43 -15.20 25.24
C VAL A 229 -2.57 -13.94 26.07
N PHE A 230 -1.72 -12.95 25.80
CA PHE A 230 -1.89 -11.59 26.28
C PHE A 230 -1.26 -10.64 25.28
N GLU A 231 -2.09 -10.03 24.44
CA GLU A 231 -1.69 -9.24 23.29
C GLU A 231 -2.43 -7.90 23.29
N ILE A 232 -1.75 -6.86 22.82
CA ILE A 232 -2.27 -5.50 22.68
C ILE A 232 -1.98 -5.04 21.24
N LYS A 233 -2.95 -4.38 20.62
CA LYS A 233 -2.82 -3.70 19.33
C LYS A 233 -3.30 -2.26 19.47
N PRO A 234 -2.59 -1.28 18.90
CA PRO A 234 -1.21 -1.40 18.41
C PRO A 234 -0.25 -1.84 19.54
N SER A 235 0.79 -2.58 19.17
CA SER A 235 1.80 -3.10 20.12
C SER A 235 3.00 -2.17 20.30
N GLN A 236 3.08 -1.11 19.50
CA GLN A 236 4.13 -0.10 19.51
C GLN A 236 3.51 1.26 19.81
N SER A 237 4.30 2.19 20.35
CA SER A 237 3.88 3.56 20.57
C SER A 237 3.40 4.22 19.28
N GLN A 238 2.39 5.08 19.38
CA GLN A 238 1.70 5.68 18.26
C GLN A 238 1.91 7.19 18.24
N VAL A 239 2.22 7.73 17.07
CA VAL A 239 2.20 9.16 16.80
C VAL A 239 0.99 9.42 15.92
N VAL A 240 0.07 10.24 16.40
CA VAL A 240 -1.22 10.54 15.76
C VAL A 240 -1.43 12.05 15.70
N PHE A 241 -2.30 12.51 14.82
CA PHE A 241 -2.66 13.92 14.70
C PHE A 241 -3.95 14.24 15.46
N GLU A 242 -4.12 15.50 15.85
CA GLU A 242 -5.38 15.98 16.40
C GLU A 242 -6.55 15.75 15.40
N GLY A 243 -7.66 15.21 15.89
CA GLY A 243 -8.81 14.77 15.09
C GLY A 243 -8.75 13.31 14.63
N ASP A 244 -7.61 12.63 14.75
CA ASP A 244 -7.48 11.23 14.33
C ASP A 244 -8.35 10.28 15.16
N LYS A 245 -8.52 9.06 14.63
CA LYS A 245 -9.17 7.93 15.28
C LYS A 245 -8.16 6.84 15.55
N LEU A 246 -8.05 6.41 16.80
CA LEU A 246 -7.11 5.37 17.22
C LEU A 246 -7.84 4.16 17.82
N PRO A 247 -7.90 3.03 17.09
CA PRO A 247 -8.45 1.79 17.61
C PRO A 247 -7.39 0.98 18.37
N PHE A 248 -7.74 0.58 19.59
CA PHE A 248 -7.02 -0.37 20.41
C PHE A 248 -7.78 -1.70 20.52
N GLU A 249 -7.03 -2.80 20.59
CA GLU A 249 -7.55 -4.13 20.83
C GLU A 249 -6.66 -4.84 21.84
N CYS A 250 -7.23 -5.29 22.95
CA CYS A 250 -6.53 -6.13 23.91
C CYS A 250 -7.15 -7.53 23.97
N ARG A 251 -6.32 -8.56 23.87
CA ARG A 251 -6.74 -9.96 23.84
C ARG A 251 -6.04 -10.74 24.94
N ALA A 252 -6.79 -11.45 25.77
CA ALA A 252 -6.25 -12.18 26.91
C ALA A 252 -6.91 -13.56 27.09
N SER A 253 -6.14 -14.53 27.58
CA SER A 253 -6.67 -15.85 27.97
C SER A 253 -7.49 -15.78 29.26
N VAL A 254 -8.62 -16.50 29.29
CA VAL A 254 -9.46 -16.66 30.47
C VAL A 254 -8.94 -17.85 31.27
N VAL A 255 -8.27 -17.58 32.40
CA VAL A 255 -7.66 -18.61 33.26
C VAL A 255 -8.48 -18.90 34.52
N HIS A 256 -9.49 -18.07 34.80
CA HIS A 256 -10.40 -18.21 35.93
C HIS A 256 -11.76 -17.58 35.59
N THR A 257 -12.84 -18.04 36.25
CA THR A 257 -14.20 -17.47 36.09
C THR A 257 -14.31 -15.99 36.49
N LYS A 258 -13.32 -15.48 37.22
CA LYS A 258 -13.21 -14.09 37.71
C LYS A 258 -12.14 -13.30 36.94
N THR A 259 -11.74 -13.76 35.76
CA THR A 259 -10.80 -13.02 34.89
C THR A 259 -11.50 -11.79 34.35
N HIS A 260 -10.93 -10.61 34.58
CA HIS A 260 -11.46 -9.33 34.10
C HIS A 260 -10.40 -8.59 33.29
N ILE A 261 -10.81 -7.96 32.20
CA ILE A 261 -9.98 -7.15 31.30
C ILE A 261 -10.47 -5.70 31.32
N ALA A 262 -9.55 -4.76 31.44
CA ALA A 262 -9.86 -3.34 31.45
C ALA A 262 -8.74 -2.52 30.80
N TRP A 263 -9.11 -1.50 30.04
CA TRP A 263 -8.21 -0.42 29.67
C TRP A 263 -8.11 0.56 30.83
N VAL A 264 -6.88 0.97 31.17
CA VAL A 264 -6.57 1.87 32.27
C VAL A 264 -5.59 2.96 31.83
N ARG A 265 -5.74 4.15 32.37
CA ARG A 265 -4.82 5.30 32.24
C ARG A 265 -4.24 5.67 33.61
N GLU A 266 -3.24 6.57 33.60
CA GLU A 266 -2.60 7.12 34.81
C GLU A 266 -2.02 6.05 35.75
N ALA A 267 -1.24 5.12 35.19
CA ALA A 267 -0.62 4.02 35.93
C ALA A 267 -1.63 3.14 36.72
N GLY A 268 -2.84 2.97 36.17
CA GLY A 268 -3.86 2.07 36.74
C GLY A 268 -4.87 2.75 37.65
N LYS A 269 -4.82 4.09 37.80
CA LYS A 269 -5.77 4.85 38.63
C LYS A 269 -7.13 5.06 37.97
N LEU A 270 -7.17 5.18 36.64
CA LEU A 270 -8.38 5.54 35.91
C LEU A 270 -8.77 4.41 34.95
N VAL A 271 -9.91 3.76 35.21
CA VAL A 271 -10.47 2.73 34.32
C VAL A 271 -11.23 3.42 33.20
N VAL A 272 -10.88 3.09 31.96
CA VAL A 272 -11.51 3.65 30.77
C VAL A 272 -12.84 2.97 30.52
N THR A 273 -13.92 3.74 30.60
CA THR A 273 -15.28 3.30 30.30
C THR A 273 -15.81 3.95 29.04
N ASN A 274 -16.89 3.40 28.48
CA ASN A 274 -17.57 3.98 27.33
C ASN A 274 -18.05 5.42 27.64
N ASN A 275 -17.62 6.39 26.84
CA ASN A 275 -17.98 7.79 26.96
C ASN A 275 -18.19 8.40 25.57
N LYS A 276 -19.46 8.47 25.13
CA LYS A 276 -19.83 8.95 23.79
C LYS A 276 -19.51 10.42 23.56
N THR A 277 -19.62 11.26 24.59
CA THR A 277 -19.35 12.70 24.45
C THR A 277 -17.85 12.99 24.31
N ALA A 278 -17.00 12.10 24.83
CA ALA A 278 -15.55 12.16 24.68
C ALA A 278 -15.03 11.28 23.51
N GLY A 279 -15.90 10.71 22.67
CA GLY A 279 -15.48 9.86 21.55
C GLY A 279 -14.83 8.52 21.96
N ILE A 280 -15.02 8.06 23.19
CA ILE A 280 -14.41 6.83 23.73
C ILE A 280 -15.43 5.70 23.69
N PHE A 281 -15.15 4.65 22.91
CA PHE A 281 -16.01 3.49 22.76
C PHE A 281 -15.30 2.23 23.25
N VAL A 282 -15.87 1.55 24.25
CA VAL A 282 -15.32 0.30 24.80
C VAL A 282 -16.32 -0.83 24.58
N HIS A 283 -15.84 -1.93 24.01
CA HIS A 283 -16.61 -3.14 23.77
C HIS A 283 -15.83 -4.38 24.21
N THR A 284 -16.47 -5.26 24.97
CA THR A 284 -15.87 -6.52 25.44
C THR A 284 -16.60 -7.69 24.79
N SER A 285 -15.85 -8.61 24.20
CA SER A 285 -16.34 -9.85 23.61
C SER A 285 -15.54 -11.05 24.11
N MET A 286 -16.08 -12.25 23.91
CA MET A 286 -15.39 -13.50 24.18
C MET A 286 -15.35 -14.34 22.92
N SER A 287 -14.32 -15.18 22.80
CA SER A 287 -14.27 -16.21 21.77
C SER A 287 -15.44 -17.20 21.93
N PRO A 288 -15.90 -17.86 20.86
CA PRO A 288 -17.02 -18.81 20.94
C PRO A 288 -16.82 -19.95 21.94
N ASP A 289 -15.56 -20.35 22.17
CA ASP A 289 -15.14 -21.36 23.13
C ASP A 289 -14.90 -20.80 24.55
N LYS A 290 -15.14 -19.50 24.78
CA LYS A 290 -14.98 -18.78 26.06
C LYS A 290 -13.56 -18.83 26.65
N THR A 291 -12.55 -19.14 25.85
CA THR A 291 -11.14 -19.24 26.30
C THR A 291 -10.38 -17.93 26.18
N ILE A 292 -10.84 -17.01 25.34
CA ILE A 292 -10.20 -15.70 25.10
C ILE A 292 -11.23 -14.60 25.33
N ILE A 293 -10.83 -13.58 26.09
CA ILE A 293 -11.57 -12.33 26.24
C ILE A 293 -10.87 -11.25 25.41
N ILE A 294 -11.66 -10.45 24.71
CA ILE A 294 -11.19 -9.38 23.82
C ILE A 294 -11.87 -8.09 24.25
N GLN A 295 -11.09 -7.04 24.47
CA GLN A 295 -11.61 -5.70 24.75
C GLN A 295 -11.10 -4.73 23.69
N SER A 296 -12.04 -4.27 22.86
CA SER A 296 -11.82 -3.25 21.85
C SER A 296 -12.11 -1.88 22.47
N LEU A 297 -11.18 -0.95 22.30
CA LEU A 297 -11.30 0.44 22.70
C LEU A 297 -11.08 1.29 21.46
N VAL A 298 -11.94 2.26 21.18
CA VAL A 298 -11.77 3.18 20.06
C VAL A 298 -11.86 4.60 20.61
N VAL A 299 -10.86 5.41 20.33
CA VAL A 299 -10.84 6.84 20.67
C VAL A 299 -10.99 7.61 19.37
N GLU A 300 -12.07 8.37 19.25
CA GLU A 300 -12.37 9.24 18.10
C GLU A 300 -12.10 10.71 18.47
N ASN A 301 -11.77 11.53 17.46
CA ASN A 301 -11.45 12.95 17.63
C ASN A 301 -10.36 13.18 18.68
N LEU A 302 -9.20 12.55 18.48
CA LEU A 302 -8.06 12.67 19.39
C LEU A 302 -7.65 14.13 19.60
N ASP A 303 -7.35 14.48 20.84
CA ASP A 303 -6.85 15.80 21.26
C ASP A 303 -5.67 15.64 22.23
N LYS A 304 -5.08 16.75 22.67
CA LYS A 304 -3.95 16.72 23.62
C LYS A 304 -4.24 16.05 24.97
N SER A 305 -5.50 15.94 25.41
CA SER A 305 -5.86 15.25 26.66
C SER A 305 -5.75 13.71 26.55
N HIS A 306 -5.71 13.19 25.32
CA HIS A 306 -5.59 11.76 25.04
C HIS A 306 -4.13 11.27 25.02
N GLU A 307 -3.17 12.19 25.10
CA GLU A 307 -1.74 11.89 25.14
C GLU A 307 -1.33 11.07 26.37
N GLY A 308 -0.28 10.25 26.22
CA GLY A 308 0.34 9.49 27.29
C GLY A 308 0.11 7.98 27.22
N VAL A 309 0.23 7.32 28.36
CA VAL A 309 0.29 5.85 28.44
C VAL A 309 -1.10 5.23 28.58
N TRP A 310 -1.47 4.41 27.59
CA TRP A 310 -2.66 3.58 27.59
C TRP A 310 -2.29 2.14 27.92
N SER A 311 -2.94 1.58 28.95
CA SER A 311 -2.60 0.25 29.45
C SER A 311 -3.78 -0.70 29.37
N CYS A 312 -3.58 -1.89 28.83
CA CYS A 312 -4.51 -2.99 29.00
C CYS A 312 -4.09 -3.83 30.20
N GLN A 313 -5.00 -3.98 31.15
CA GLN A 313 -4.80 -4.69 32.40
C GLN A 313 -5.72 -5.91 32.48
N VAL A 314 -5.16 -7.05 32.87
CA VAL A 314 -5.90 -8.28 33.13
C VAL A 314 -5.74 -8.64 34.60
N THR A 315 -6.87 -8.72 35.30
CA THR A 315 -6.92 -9.04 36.73
C THR A 315 -7.55 -10.41 36.93
N THR A 316 -6.93 -11.23 37.77
CA THR A 316 -7.42 -12.56 38.18
C THR A 316 -7.24 -12.72 39.69
N PRO A 317 -7.87 -13.72 40.33
CA PRO A 317 -7.58 -14.04 41.73
C PRO A 317 -6.11 -14.43 42.00
N GLN A 318 -5.36 -14.85 40.97
CA GLN A 318 -3.96 -15.25 41.07
C GLN A 318 -2.99 -14.06 40.94
N GLY A 319 -3.49 -12.87 40.57
CA GLY A 319 -2.67 -11.68 40.37
C GLY A 319 -3.13 -10.84 39.19
N GLN A 320 -2.27 -9.91 38.80
CA GLN A 320 -2.55 -8.91 37.78
C GLN A 320 -1.37 -8.77 36.82
N VAL A 321 -1.67 -8.59 35.53
CA VAL A 321 -0.67 -8.30 34.50
C VAL A 321 -1.15 -7.17 33.60
N THR A 322 -0.22 -6.33 33.15
CA THR A 322 -0.51 -5.12 32.38
C THR A 322 0.44 -4.99 31.20
N LYS A 323 -0.07 -4.58 30.04
CA LYS A 323 0.69 -4.16 28.85
C LYS A 323 0.32 -2.73 28.50
N HIS A 324 1.28 -1.94 28.05
CA HIS A 324 1.07 -0.53 27.75
C HIS A 324 1.49 -0.16 26.33
N VAL A 325 0.91 0.92 25.84
CA VAL A 325 1.22 1.60 24.59
C VAL A 325 1.18 3.11 24.85
N GLU A 326 2.17 3.83 24.34
CA GLU A 326 2.26 5.28 24.49
C GLU A 326 1.69 5.97 23.24
N VAL A 327 0.94 7.05 23.44
CA VAL A 327 0.32 7.83 22.36
C VAL A 327 0.80 9.25 22.46
N GLU A 328 1.38 9.74 21.36
CA GLU A 328 1.77 11.13 21.17
C GLU A 328 0.83 11.80 20.16
N VAL A 329 0.18 12.88 20.58
CA VAL A 329 -0.78 13.62 19.74
C VAL A 329 -0.11 14.90 19.23
N LEU A 330 0.06 15.02 17.91
CA LEU A 330 0.62 16.19 17.26
C LEU A 330 -0.50 17.15 16.83
N ASN A 331 -0.38 18.41 17.22
CA ASN A 331 -1.26 19.46 16.72
C ASN A 331 -0.74 19.92 15.35
N TYR A 332 -1.59 19.85 14.31
CA TYR A 332 -1.26 20.37 12.99
C TYR A 332 -1.52 21.88 12.95
N VAL A 333 -0.45 22.66 13.03
CA VAL A 333 -0.37 23.94 12.31
C VAL A 333 0.77 23.80 11.30
N GLY A 334 0.64 22.84 10.37
CA GLY A 334 1.62 22.75 9.29
C GLY A 334 1.37 23.88 8.31
N LEU A 335 2.41 24.70 8.10
CA LEU A 335 2.44 25.70 7.05
C LEU A 335 2.07 25.02 5.71
N SER A 336 1.07 25.53 5.03
CA SER A 336 0.69 25.12 3.68
C SER A 336 1.10 26.20 2.69
N CYS A 337 1.47 25.78 1.48
CA CYS A 337 1.58 26.70 0.37
C CYS A 337 0.18 26.95 -0.20
N PRO A 338 -0.27 28.22 -0.33
CA PRO A 338 -1.59 28.53 -0.86
C PRO A 338 -1.69 28.18 -2.35
N SER A 339 -2.91 27.94 -2.84
CA SER A 339 -3.14 27.68 -4.26
C SER A 339 -2.59 28.81 -5.14
N THR A 340 -1.93 28.45 -6.25
CA THR A 340 -1.28 29.40 -7.15
C THR A 340 -1.37 28.98 -8.61
N VAL A 341 -1.30 29.95 -9.52
CA VAL A 341 -1.32 29.72 -10.97
C VAL A 341 -0.05 30.28 -11.58
N GLN A 342 0.72 29.43 -12.26
CA GLN A 342 1.97 29.78 -12.92
C GLN A 342 1.78 29.78 -14.44
N VAL A 343 2.01 30.94 -15.05
CA VAL A 343 1.93 31.12 -16.52
C VAL A 343 3.33 31.21 -17.08
N THR A 344 3.68 30.30 -17.99
CA THR A 344 4.99 30.24 -18.64
C THR A 344 4.86 30.11 -20.16
N PRO A 345 5.92 30.38 -20.95
CA PRO A 345 5.92 30.10 -22.39
C PRO A 345 5.70 28.61 -22.76
N LYS A 346 5.73 27.71 -21.77
CA LYS A 346 5.55 26.25 -21.93
C LYS A 346 4.20 25.73 -21.43
N GLY A 347 3.35 26.61 -20.89
CA GLY A 347 2.01 26.26 -20.44
C GLY A 347 1.55 27.06 -19.22
N LYS A 348 0.27 26.90 -18.88
CA LYS A 348 -0.35 27.43 -17.66
C LYS A 348 -0.63 26.30 -16.68
N TYR A 349 -0.10 26.40 -15.47
CA TYR A 349 -0.18 25.35 -14.45
C TYR A 349 -0.82 25.88 -13.17
N GLU A 350 -1.90 25.25 -12.75
CA GLU A 350 -2.61 25.55 -11.51
C GLU A 350 -2.23 24.51 -10.45
N PHE A 351 -1.75 24.99 -9.30
CA PHE A 351 -1.34 24.19 -8.16
C PHE A 351 -2.30 24.48 -7.02
N GLU A 352 -2.98 23.45 -6.53
CA GLU A 352 -3.83 23.52 -5.34
C GLU A 352 -2.99 23.66 -4.06
N GLU A 353 -3.66 23.96 -2.94
CA GLU A 353 -3.02 24.04 -1.63
C GLU A 353 -2.28 22.74 -1.29
N MET A 354 -1.02 22.88 -0.85
CA MET A 354 -0.14 21.74 -0.60
C MET A 354 0.66 21.89 0.70
N LEU A 355 0.93 20.77 1.35
CA LEU A 355 1.72 20.71 2.59
C LEU A 355 3.17 21.17 2.34
N ALA A 356 3.74 21.93 3.30
CA ALA A 356 5.16 22.29 3.31
C ALA A 356 6.07 21.06 3.18
N GLY A 357 7.10 21.16 2.33
CA GLY A 357 8.05 20.08 2.05
C GLY A 357 7.68 19.18 0.86
N VAL A 358 6.48 19.31 0.30
CA VAL A 358 6.04 18.47 -0.83
C VAL A 358 6.38 19.08 -2.18
N LYS A 359 6.76 18.22 -3.13
CA LYS A 359 7.01 18.59 -4.53
C LYS A 359 5.79 18.27 -5.38
N ALA A 360 5.11 19.30 -5.86
CA ALA A 360 4.01 19.15 -6.80
C ALA A 360 4.52 18.72 -8.18
N LYS A 361 3.75 17.87 -8.87
CA LYS A 361 4.07 17.36 -10.20
C LYS A 361 2.82 17.38 -11.09
N MET A 362 2.86 18.16 -12.17
CA MET A 362 1.76 18.35 -13.12
C MET A 362 2.17 17.91 -14.52
N PRO A 363 1.31 17.23 -15.29
CA PRO A 363 1.63 16.84 -16.67
C PRO A 363 1.87 18.08 -17.55
N CYS A 364 2.84 17.99 -18.47
CA CYS A 364 3.08 19.05 -19.44
C CYS A 364 1.89 19.19 -20.41
N GLU A 365 1.50 20.41 -20.74
CA GLU A 365 0.51 20.71 -21.79
C GLU A 365 1.00 20.24 -23.17
N VAL A 366 2.30 20.42 -23.46
CA VAL A 366 2.97 19.96 -24.68
C VAL A 366 4.26 19.23 -24.31
N GLY A 367 4.42 17.96 -24.71
CA GLY A 367 5.67 17.21 -24.44
C GLY A 367 5.59 15.69 -24.37
N GLY A 368 4.40 15.08 -24.45
CA GLY A 368 4.21 13.62 -24.30
C GLY A 368 3.80 13.21 -22.88
N LYS A 369 3.25 12.00 -22.71
CA LYS A 369 2.59 11.55 -21.46
C LYS A 369 3.54 11.41 -20.25
N ASP A 370 4.85 11.31 -20.48
CA ASP A 370 5.85 11.07 -19.42
C ASP A 370 6.60 12.33 -18.97
N LYS A 371 6.19 13.52 -19.45
CA LYS A 371 6.84 14.79 -19.11
C LYS A 371 5.98 15.62 -18.17
N TYR A 372 6.62 16.20 -17.16
CA TYR A 372 5.94 16.90 -16.08
C TYR A 372 6.67 18.18 -15.66
N VAL A 373 5.88 19.18 -15.27
CA VAL A 373 6.33 20.33 -14.49
C VAL A 373 6.42 19.96 -13.03
N THR A 374 7.42 20.48 -12.34
CA THR A 374 7.52 20.34 -10.88
C THR A 374 7.62 21.68 -10.18
N TYR A 375 6.96 21.82 -9.03
CA TYR A 375 7.03 23.01 -8.19
C TYR A 375 7.18 22.61 -6.72
N GLN A 376 8.11 23.22 -5.98
CA GLN A 376 8.43 22.80 -4.61
C GLN A 376 7.75 23.73 -3.61
N CYS A 377 6.99 23.15 -2.66
CA CYS A 377 6.57 23.87 -1.46
C CYS A 377 7.68 23.74 -0.41
N ASP A 378 8.29 24.85 -0.01
CA ASP A 378 9.36 24.87 1.00
C ASP A 378 8.82 24.65 2.42
N MET A 379 9.74 24.43 3.38
CA MET A 379 9.38 24.20 4.79
C MET A 379 8.76 25.44 5.47
N GLN A 380 8.78 26.61 4.80
CA GLN A 380 8.22 27.86 5.28
C GLN A 380 6.84 28.17 4.66
N GLY A 381 6.27 27.27 3.85
CA GLY A 381 4.98 27.47 3.20
C GLY A 381 5.05 28.38 1.96
N ASN A 382 6.20 28.52 1.32
CA ASN A 382 6.35 29.27 0.07
C ASN A 382 6.67 28.35 -1.10
N TRP A 383 6.07 28.67 -2.25
CA TRP A 383 6.40 27.99 -3.50
C TRP A 383 7.74 28.48 -4.06
N ARG A 384 8.63 27.54 -4.44
CA ARG A 384 9.94 27.80 -5.04
C ARG A 384 10.29 26.77 -6.13
N ASP A 385 11.27 27.12 -6.96
CA ASP A 385 11.91 26.20 -7.91
C ASP A 385 10.95 25.58 -8.95
N LEU A 386 10.14 26.41 -9.60
CA LEU A 386 9.31 25.98 -10.73
C LEU A 386 10.20 25.47 -11.87
N ASN A 387 10.11 24.18 -12.18
CA ASN A 387 10.88 23.54 -13.25
C ASN A 387 9.98 23.11 -14.40
N THR A 388 10.17 23.74 -15.57
CA THR A 388 9.47 23.46 -16.83
C THR A 388 10.40 22.95 -17.93
N SER A 389 11.64 22.56 -17.60
CA SER A 389 12.68 22.19 -18.57
C SER A 389 12.28 21.03 -19.49
N SER A 390 11.60 20.03 -18.93
CA SER A 390 11.06 18.85 -19.63
C SER A 390 9.95 19.19 -20.64
N CYS A 391 9.20 20.27 -20.45
CA CYS A 391 8.05 20.59 -21.29
C CYS A 391 8.45 21.29 -22.60
N GLY A 392 7.64 21.11 -23.64
CA GLY A 392 7.76 21.84 -24.90
C GLY A 392 7.05 23.20 -24.85
N PHE A 393 7.42 24.12 -25.74
CA PHE A 393 6.73 25.40 -25.90
C PHE A 393 5.32 25.20 -26.48
N THR A 394 4.35 25.96 -25.96
CA THR A 394 2.95 25.96 -26.43
C THR A 394 2.84 26.60 -27.82
N SER A 395 3.64 27.62 -28.10
CA SER A 395 3.73 28.26 -29.41
C SER A 395 4.45 27.34 -30.42
N ASP A 396 3.76 27.03 -31.51
CA ASP A 396 4.31 26.27 -32.64
C ASP A 396 5.50 26.99 -33.29
N LEU A 397 5.47 28.32 -33.32
CA LEU A 397 6.56 29.14 -33.84
C LEU A 397 7.81 28.97 -32.97
N THR A 398 7.69 29.16 -31.65
CA THR A 398 8.82 29.04 -30.72
C THR A 398 9.45 27.65 -30.78
N ARG A 399 8.63 26.60 -30.88
CA ARG A 399 9.10 25.22 -31.01
C ARG A 399 9.84 24.96 -32.32
N ASN A 400 9.39 25.55 -33.42
CA ASN A 400 10.09 25.46 -34.70
C ASN A 400 11.42 26.23 -34.69
N LEU A 401 11.45 27.41 -34.06
CA LEU A 401 12.67 28.20 -33.89
C LEU A 401 13.70 27.51 -32.98
N GLU A 402 13.25 26.87 -31.90
CA GLU A 402 14.11 26.06 -31.03
C GLU A 402 14.78 24.92 -31.82
N LYS A 403 14.00 24.19 -32.63
CA LYS A 403 14.54 23.13 -33.50
C LYS A 403 15.57 23.67 -34.48
N LEU A 404 15.24 24.77 -35.18
CA LEU A 404 16.16 25.41 -36.13
C LEU A 404 17.46 25.87 -35.44
N ALA A 405 17.38 26.39 -34.22
CA ALA A 405 18.56 26.80 -33.45
C ALA A 405 19.47 25.62 -33.08
N GLN A 406 18.91 24.43 -32.91
CA GLN A 406 19.64 23.21 -32.55
C GLN A 406 20.13 22.41 -33.77
N GLU A 407 19.64 22.70 -34.98
CA GLU A 407 20.09 22.05 -36.22
C GLU A 407 21.56 22.41 -36.55
N ASN A 408 22.32 21.43 -37.03
CA ASN A 408 23.66 21.62 -37.57
C ASN A 408 23.56 22.04 -39.05
N LEU A 409 24.19 23.17 -39.39
CA LEU A 409 24.16 23.74 -40.74
C LEU A 409 25.33 23.25 -41.58
N ASN A 410 25.03 22.62 -42.73
CA ASN A 410 25.98 22.29 -43.77
C ASN A 410 25.92 23.34 -44.90
N LEU A 411 27.06 23.60 -45.56
CA LEU A 411 27.19 24.62 -46.61
C LEU A 411 26.22 24.41 -47.80
N THR A 412 25.82 23.16 -48.08
CA THR A 412 24.92 22.81 -49.21
C THR A 412 23.44 23.12 -48.95
N ASP A 413 23.03 23.28 -47.68
CA ASP A 413 21.61 23.38 -47.29
C ASP A 413 21.20 24.77 -46.81
N ILE A 414 22.12 25.74 -46.87
CA ILE A 414 21.94 27.10 -46.30
C ILE A 414 20.70 27.79 -46.88
N GLU A 415 20.49 27.74 -48.20
CA GLU A 415 19.36 28.41 -48.85
C GLU A 415 18.01 27.83 -48.38
N THR A 416 17.95 26.52 -48.14
CA THR A 416 16.75 25.85 -47.64
C THR A 416 16.52 26.17 -46.17
N TYR A 417 17.59 26.21 -45.36
CA TYR A 417 17.52 26.60 -43.95
C TYR A 417 17.04 28.05 -43.79
N VAL A 418 17.62 28.99 -44.54
CA VAL A 418 17.23 30.41 -44.47
C VAL A 418 15.79 30.60 -44.95
N ARG A 419 15.33 29.90 -46.00
CA ARG A 419 13.92 29.94 -46.41
C ARG A 419 12.98 29.42 -45.32
N ARG A 420 13.35 28.35 -44.59
CA ARG A 420 12.57 27.86 -43.44
C ARG A 420 12.54 28.87 -42.30
N LEU A 421 13.67 29.50 -42.00
CA LEU A 421 13.80 30.53 -40.98
C LEU A 421 13.00 31.79 -41.33
N GLN A 422 13.11 32.26 -42.57
CA GLN A 422 12.34 33.39 -43.09
C GLN A 422 10.85 33.07 -43.05
N ARG A 423 10.41 31.87 -43.47
CA ARG A 423 9.01 31.45 -43.30
C ARG A 423 8.58 31.42 -41.84
N ALA A 424 9.40 30.92 -40.92
CA ALA A 424 9.07 30.95 -39.49
C ALA A 424 8.96 32.39 -38.96
N ALA A 425 9.91 33.26 -39.32
CA ALA A 425 9.95 34.66 -38.90
C ALA A 425 8.89 35.56 -39.60
N LEU A 426 8.40 35.20 -40.80
CA LEU A 426 7.49 35.99 -41.64
C LEU A 426 6.08 35.40 -41.80
N ALA A 427 5.84 34.13 -41.49
CA ALA A 427 4.50 33.52 -41.64
C ALA A 427 3.48 34.12 -40.65
N SER A 428 3.92 34.89 -39.65
CA SER A 428 3.02 35.76 -38.91
C SER A 428 2.66 36.96 -39.79
N LYS A 429 1.45 36.95 -40.39
CA LYS A 429 0.79 38.17 -40.91
C LYS A 429 0.64 39.30 -39.86
N GLN A 430 1.12 39.11 -38.64
CA GLN A 430 1.23 40.08 -37.56
C GLN A 430 2.64 40.07 -36.96
N ARG A 431 3.48 41.05 -37.33
CA ARG A 431 4.73 41.39 -36.61
C ARG A 431 4.49 41.66 -35.10
N SER A 432 3.24 41.88 -34.69
CA SER A 432 2.82 42.06 -33.30
C SER A 432 2.66 40.75 -32.49
N ALA A 433 2.90 39.58 -33.09
CA ALA A 433 2.70 38.27 -32.44
C ALA A 433 3.98 37.61 -31.90
N LEU A 434 5.17 38.18 -32.16
CA LEU A 434 6.43 37.65 -31.66
C LEU A 434 6.58 37.90 -30.15
N MET A 435 6.91 36.85 -29.40
CA MET A 435 7.21 36.92 -27.97
C MET A 435 8.72 37.13 -27.75
N ALA A 436 9.09 37.55 -26.54
CA ALA A 436 10.50 37.74 -26.17
C ALA A 436 11.35 36.46 -26.37
N THR A 437 10.77 35.28 -26.13
CA THR A 437 11.41 33.97 -26.37
C THR A 437 11.66 33.69 -27.85
N ASP A 438 10.80 34.17 -28.75
CA ASP A 438 11.00 34.00 -30.20
C ASP A 438 12.18 34.86 -30.66
N VAL A 439 12.27 36.10 -30.17
CA VAL A 439 13.40 37.00 -30.42
C VAL A 439 14.70 36.40 -29.89
N HIS A 440 14.68 35.75 -28.72
CA HIS A 440 15.85 35.04 -28.20
C HIS A 440 16.37 33.99 -29.19
N TYR A 441 15.52 33.10 -29.71
CA TYR A 441 15.96 32.07 -30.66
C TYR A 441 16.40 32.66 -32.00
N LEU A 442 15.67 33.63 -32.55
CA LEU A 442 16.03 34.29 -33.80
C LEU A 442 17.42 34.96 -33.72
N THR A 443 17.69 35.69 -32.63
CA THR A 443 19.00 36.35 -32.42
C THR A 443 20.13 35.34 -32.19
N THR A 444 19.83 34.22 -31.52
CA THR A 444 20.78 33.12 -31.32
C THR A 444 21.15 32.46 -32.65
N ILE A 445 20.17 32.22 -33.54
CA ILE A 445 20.42 31.67 -34.88
C ILE A 445 21.27 32.65 -35.71
N LEU A 446 20.94 33.94 -35.69
CA LEU A 446 21.71 34.95 -36.41
C LEU A 446 23.18 34.97 -35.96
N GLN A 447 23.43 34.99 -34.65
CA GLN A 447 24.78 35.08 -34.11
C GLN A 447 25.58 33.79 -34.26
N ASN A 448 24.99 32.64 -33.92
CA ASN A 448 25.75 31.39 -33.75
C ASN A 448 25.69 30.47 -34.97
N ARG A 449 24.87 30.78 -35.97
CA ARG A 449 24.69 29.93 -37.16
C ARG A 449 24.94 30.69 -38.46
N LEU A 450 24.27 31.84 -38.65
CA LEU A 450 24.34 32.54 -39.92
C LEU A 450 25.54 33.49 -40.04
N LEU A 451 25.86 34.26 -38.99
CA LEU A 451 26.99 35.19 -39.00
C LEU A 451 28.33 34.52 -39.32
N PRO A 452 28.69 33.34 -38.77
CA PRO A 452 29.93 32.66 -39.11
C PRO A 452 30.03 32.28 -40.60
N LEU A 453 28.89 32.05 -41.27
CA LEU A 453 28.81 31.67 -42.67
C LEU A 453 28.76 32.89 -43.61
N ALA A 454 28.60 34.10 -43.08
CA ALA A 454 28.41 35.31 -43.88
C ALA A 454 29.59 35.64 -44.82
N HIS A 455 30.81 35.18 -44.51
CA HIS A 455 31.98 35.34 -45.39
C HIS A 455 31.96 34.41 -46.62
N THR A 456 31.19 33.32 -46.58
CA THR A 456 31.20 32.28 -47.61
C THR A 456 30.23 32.57 -48.77
N SER A 457 29.25 33.45 -48.57
CA SER A 457 28.22 33.75 -49.54
C SER A 457 27.60 35.13 -49.30
N LEU A 458 27.54 35.94 -50.36
CA LEU A 458 26.89 37.26 -50.34
C LEU A 458 25.41 37.14 -49.95
N GLN A 459 24.70 36.12 -50.43
CA GLN A 459 23.29 35.88 -50.12
C GLN A 459 23.06 35.73 -48.61
N VAL A 460 23.97 35.02 -47.91
CA VAL A 460 23.87 34.82 -46.45
C VAL A 460 24.06 36.13 -45.70
N SER A 461 24.98 36.98 -46.16
CA SER A 461 25.19 38.30 -45.58
C SER A 461 23.97 39.21 -45.74
N GLU A 462 23.30 39.16 -46.90
CA GLU A 462 22.05 39.88 -47.16
C GLU A 462 20.92 39.36 -46.25
N ASP A 463 20.80 38.04 -46.10
CA ASP A 463 19.78 37.41 -45.26
C ASP A 463 19.96 37.76 -43.77
N VAL A 464 21.21 37.78 -43.27
CA VAL A 464 21.54 38.21 -41.89
C VAL A 464 21.16 39.67 -41.67
N LEU A 465 21.51 40.55 -42.62
CA LEU A 465 21.18 41.98 -42.54
C LEU A 465 19.67 42.19 -42.57
N TRP A 466 18.96 41.51 -43.47
CA TRP A 466 17.52 41.59 -43.62
C TRP A 466 16.78 41.09 -42.37
N LEU A 467 17.17 39.94 -41.81
CA LEU A 467 16.57 39.42 -40.57
C LEU A 467 16.83 40.35 -39.37
N SER A 468 18.07 40.81 -39.20
CA SER A 468 18.46 41.73 -38.13
C SER A 468 17.67 43.05 -38.23
N SER A 469 17.50 43.57 -39.45
CA SER A 469 16.69 44.75 -39.74
C SER A 469 15.21 44.62 -39.44
N ASN A 470 14.65 43.41 -39.49
CA ASN A 470 13.24 43.19 -39.15
C ASN A 470 13.05 43.07 -37.64
N LEU A 471 14.04 42.53 -36.92
CA LEU A 471 14.01 42.43 -35.45
C LEU A 471 14.10 43.79 -34.76
N THR A 472 14.81 44.77 -35.34
CA THR A 472 14.96 46.11 -34.74
C THR A 472 13.68 46.95 -34.73
N VAL A 473 12.63 46.54 -35.47
CA VAL A 473 11.36 47.28 -35.59
C VAL A 473 10.21 46.61 -34.83
N LEU A 474 10.52 45.63 -33.98
CA LEU A 474 9.52 45.04 -33.08
C LEU A 474 9.06 46.04 -32.02
N SER A 475 7.96 45.73 -31.32
CA SER A 475 7.41 46.65 -30.31
C SER A 475 8.42 46.90 -29.18
N PRO A 476 8.47 48.12 -28.61
CA PRO A 476 9.39 48.44 -27.52
C PRO A 476 9.23 47.51 -26.30
N THR A 477 8.02 47.02 -26.05
CA THR A 477 7.72 46.09 -24.95
C THR A 477 8.37 44.73 -25.16
N VAL A 478 8.25 44.15 -26.36
CA VAL A 478 8.86 42.85 -26.69
C VAL A 478 10.39 42.97 -26.69
N LEU A 479 10.93 44.07 -27.22
CA LEU A 479 12.37 44.31 -27.25
C LEU A 479 12.96 44.50 -25.84
N ALA A 480 12.29 45.27 -24.98
CA ALA A 480 12.71 45.45 -23.59
C ALA A 480 12.67 44.12 -22.81
N GLN A 481 11.61 43.33 -23.00
CA GLN A 481 11.49 42.00 -22.38
C GLN A 481 12.58 41.04 -22.87
N ALA A 482 12.78 40.94 -24.19
CA ALA A 482 13.81 40.08 -24.77
C ALA A 482 15.23 40.47 -24.36
N GLN A 483 15.48 41.78 -24.18
CA GLN A 483 16.75 42.27 -23.65
C GLN A 483 16.95 41.87 -22.20
N THR A 484 15.92 42.01 -21.37
CA THR A 484 15.97 41.67 -19.94
C THR A 484 16.18 40.17 -19.74
N ASP A 485 15.42 39.35 -20.47
CA ASP A 485 15.42 37.90 -20.30
C ASP A 485 16.69 37.23 -20.83
N SER A 486 17.26 37.76 -21.91
CA SER A 486 18.30 37.04 -22.65
C SER A 486 19.35 37.89 -23.34
N ARG A 487 19.35 39.22 -23.16
CA ARG A 487 20.22 40.17 -23.88
C ARG A 487 20.08 40.13 -25.40
N ALA A 488 18.89 39.81 -25.89
CA ALA A 488 18.67 39.58 -27.32
C ALA A 488 18.91 40.83 -28.19
N THR A 489 18.58 42.03 -27.73
CA THR A 489 18.76 43.24 -28.55
C THR A 489 20.23 43.65 -28.64
N SER A 490 21.01 43.45 -27.57
CA SER A 490 22.47 43.55 -27.62
C SER A 490 23.07 42.57 -28.63
N ARG A 491 22.62 41.30 -28.65
CA ARG A 491 23.07 40.32 -29.64
C ARG A 491 22.83 40.76 -31.08
N VAL A 492 21.70 41.40 -31.39
CA VAL A 492 21.43 41.93 -32.74
C VAL A 492 22.45 42.99 -33.14
N LEU A 493 22.79 43.90 -32.22
CA LEU A 493 23.80 44.93 -32.46
C LEU A 493 25.19 44.31 -32.68
N ASP A 494 25.56 43.31 -31.88
CA ASP A 494 26.83 42.58 -32.03
C ASP A 494 26.90 41.87 -33.39
N VAL A 495 25.79 41.25 -33.83
CA VAL A 495 25.71 40.60 -35.15
C VAL A 495 25.93 41.62 -36.27
N LEU A 496 25.27 42.77 -36.20
CA LEU A 496 25.40 43.82 -37.21
C LEU A 496 26.82 44.41 -37.25
N GLN A 497 27.44 44.64 -36.09
CA GLN A 497 28.83 45.11 -36.00
C GLN A 497 29.80 44.09 -36.60
N ASN A 498 29.69 42.83 -36.20
CA ASN A 498 30.58 41.78 -36.68
C ASN A 498 30.34 41.42 -38.15
N LEU A 499 29.13 41.61 -38.69
CA LEU A 499 28.88 41.41 -40.11
C LEU A 499 29.80 42.31 -40.96
N THR A 500 30.03 43.56 -40.53
CA THR A 500 30.91 44.50 -41.25
C THR A 500 32.38 44.07 -41.24
N SER A 501 32.85 43.39 -40.20
CA SER A 501 34.23 42.91 -40.11
C SER A 501 34.45 41.56 -40.81
N THR A 502 33.39 40.78 -41.00
CA THR A 502 33.48 39.39 -41.52
C THR A 502 33.38 39.32 -43.04
N VAL A 503 32.76 40.31 -43.68
CA VAL A 503 32.66 40.40 -45.15
C VAL A 503 33.96 40.99 -45.73
N GLN A 504 34.93 40.15 -46.08
CA GLN A 504 36.04 40.56 -46.94
C GLN A 504 35.51 40.73 -48.37
N LEU A 505 35.23 41.98 -48.76
CA LEU A 505 34.74 42.33 -50.08
C LEU A 505 35.82 42.04 -51.15
N GLU A 506 35.62 40.99 -51.95
CA GLU A 506 36.31 40.86 -53.23
C GLU A 506 36.05 42.11 -54.10
N PRO A 507 36.96 42.48 -55.03
CA PRO A 507 36.88 43.72 -55.80
C PRO A 507 35.61 43.87 -56.67
N ALA A 508 34.84 42.80 -56.86
CA ALA A 508 33.69 42.75 -57.76
C ALA A 508 32.37 43.24 -57.14
N VAL A 509 32.26 43.40 -55.81
CA VAL A 509 31.04 43.89 -55.17
C VAL A 509 31.15 45.40 -54.97
N ARG A 510 30.94 46.16 -56.05
CA ARG A 510 31.10 47.62 -56.04
C ARG A 510 29.93 48.39 -55.44
N ASP A 511 28.79 47.76 -55.24
CA ASP A 511 27.63 48.36 -54.60
C ASP A 511 26.93 47.29 -53.76
N TRP A 512 26.86 47.46 -52.44
CA TRP A 512 25.79 46.85 -51.65
C TRP A 512 24.57 47.75 -51.83
N PRO A 513 23.57 47.36 -52.63
CA PRO A 513 22.35 48.14 -52.70
C PRO A 513 21.73 48.20 -51.29
N LEU A 514 21.37 49.41 -50.85
CA LEU A 514 20.62 49.65 -49.61
C LEU A 514 19.29 48.89 -49.66
N TYR A 515 19.27 47.63 -49.20
CA TYR A 515 18.04 46.83 -49.16
C TYR A 515 17.36 46.81 -47.79
N SER A 516 17.94 47.46 -46.77
CA SER A 516 17.28 47.62 -45.47
C SER A 516 16.69 49.02 -45.33
N ARG A 517 15.36 49.12 -45.19
CA ARG A 517 14.65 50.37 -44.88
C ARG A 517 14.87 50.87 -43.44
N ASN A 518 15.41 50.02 -42.56
CA ASN A 518 15.46 50.28 -41.11
C ASN A 518 16.89 50.37 -40.55
N ILE A 519 17.90 49.97 -41.32
CA ILE A 519 19.31 50.02 -40.93
C ILE A 519 20.08 50.73 -42.05
N ALA A 520 20.68 51.87 -41.73
CA ALA A 520 21.67 52.50 -42.60
C ALA A 520 23.04 51.85 -42.33
N LEU A 521 23.49 50.97 -43.23
CA LEU A 521 24.83 50.39 -43.18
C LEU A 521 25.76 51.19 -44.10
N VAL A 522 26.80 51.82 -43.53
CA VAL A 522 27.82 52.56 -44.30
C VAL A 522 29.09 51.73 -44.30
N VAL A 523 29.43 51.12 -45.43
CA VAL A 523 30.70 50.40 -45.60
C VAL A 523 31.73 51.38 -46.17
N MET A 524 32.69 51.81 -45.35
CA MET A 524 33.84 52.58 -45.82
C MET A 524 35.02 51.63 -46.04
N ARG A 525 35.57 51.61 -47.26
CA ARG A 525 36.85 50.95 -47.52
C ARG A 525 37.96 51.92 -47.15
N ASP A 526 38.93 51.47 -46.35
CA ASP A 526 40.24 52.15 -46.23
C ASP A 526 40.97 52.04 -47.58
N VAL A 527 40.62 52.92 -48.51
CA VAL A 527 41.53 53.35 -49.57
C VAL A 527 42.26 54.56 -49.00
N PRO A 528 43.59 54.72 -49.19
CA PRO A 528 44.25 55.96 -48.82
C PRO A 528 43.57 57.11 -49.54
N LEU A 529 42.76 57.89 -48.81
CA LEU A 529 42.11 59.11 -49.28
C LEU A 529 43.16 60.22 -49.36
N THR A 530 44.18 60.04 -50.20
CA THR A 530 45.14 61.11 -50.50
C THR A 530 44.64 62.09 -51.55
N ALA A 531 43.38 62.01 -52.01
CA ALA A 531 42.91 62.90 -53.09
C ALA A 531 41.53 63.56 -52.93
N SER A 532 40.79 63.42 -51.83
CA SER A 532 39.51 64.13 -51.69
C SER A 532 39.10 64.42 -50.25
N ARG A 533 39.35 65.68 -49.83
CA ARG A 533 38.96 66.27 -48.53
C ARG A 533 37.43 66.40 -48.39
N VAL A 534 36.75 65.31 -48.05
CA VAL A 534 35.33 65.34 -47.65
C VAL A 534 35.23 64.81 -46.22
N HIS A 535 34.69 65.62 -45.31
CA HIS A 535 34.39 65.19 -43.95
C HIS A 535 32.88 64.99 -43.82
N CYS A 536 32.48 63.77 -43.44
CA CYS A 536 31.10 63.48 -43.07
C CYS A 536 30.96 63.45 -41.55
N SER A 537 29.91 64.06 -41.01
CA SER A 537 29.57 63.97 -39.59
C SER A 537 28.11 63.57 -39.42
N LEU A 538 27.86 62.70 -38.44
CA LEU A 538 26.53 62.25 -38.07
C LEU A 538 25.97 63.25 -37.05
N GLN A 539 24.94 64.02 -37.42
CA GLN A 539 24.31 64.96 -36.49
C GLN A 539 22.96 64.45 -36.00
N TYR A 540 22.79 64.50 -34.68
CA TYR A 540 21.58 64.08 -33.99
C TYR A 540 20.71 65.30 -33.69
N PHE A 541 19.54 65.42 -34.31
CA PHE A 541 18.59 66.47 -33.95
C PHE A 541 17.59 65.94 -32.92
N ARG A 542 17.59 66.54 -31.72
CA ARG A 542 16.51 66.39 -30.74
C ARG A 542 15.76 67.71 -30.62
N ARG A 543 14.58 67.81 -31.23
CA ARG A 543 13.46 68.62 -30.72
C ARG A 543 12.14 68.07 -31.26
N HIS A 544 11.31 67.59 -30.32
CA HIS A 544 9.91 67.14 -30.42
C HIS A 544 9.48 66.50 -31.77
N GLY A 545 9.75 65.20 -31.92
CA GLY A 545 9.34 64.37 -33.05
C GLY A 545 10.28 63.17 -33.24
N PRO A 546 9.94 62.17 -34.07
CA PRO A 546 10.79 61.00 -34.27
C PRO A 546 12.17 61.44 -34.76
N SER A 547 13.21 60.89 -34.12
CA SER A 547 14.61 61.24 -34.34
C SER A 547 15.07 60.80 -35.71
N ASN A 548 15.05 61.70 -36.69
CA ASN A 548 15.70 61.48 -37.98
C ASN A 548 17.20 61.76 -37.82
N THR A 549 18.00 60.72 -38.03
CA THR A 549 19.46 60.81 -38.07
C THR A 549 19.85 61.05 -39.52
N MET A 550 20.54 62.15 -39.80
CA MET A 550 20.94 62.51 -41.17
C MET A 550 22.46 62.67 -41.25
N MET A 551 23.09 61.99 -42.21
CA MET A 551 24.52 62.09 -42.46
C MET A 551 24.80 63.25 -43.41
N LYS A 552 25.59 64.23 -42.96
CA LYS A 552 25.95 65.40 -43.79
C LYS A 552 27.44 65.34 -44.12
N CYS A 553 27.76 65.36 -45.40
CA CYS A 553 29.11 65.35 -45.92
C CYS A 553 29.43 66.70 -46.57
N SER A 554 30.55 67.34 -46.22
CA SER A 554 30.99 68.59 -46.84
C SER A 554 32.47 68.55 -47.24
N ARG A 555 32.81 69.26 -48.33
CA ARG A 555 34.20 69.52 -48.73
C ARG A 555 34.76 70.66 -47.89
N LEU A 556 35.96 70.47 -47.34
CA LEU A 556 36.68 71.54 -46.64
C LEU A 556 37.21 72.56 -47.65
N GLY A 557 36.49 73.67 -47.81
CA GLY A 557 36.93 74.86 -48.54
C GLY A 557 35.94 75.40 -49.58
N ASN A 558 34.77 75.86 -49.17
CA ASN A 558 34.26 77.21 -49.49
C ASN A 558 32.94 77.45 -48.76
N SER A 559 32.83 78.65 -48.19
CA SER A 559 31.60 79.25 -47.69
C SER A 559 30.54 79.40 -48.80
N THR A 560 29.29 79.57 -48.37
CA THR A 560 28.09 79.98 -49.14
C THR A 560 27.45 78.95 -50.07
N GLU A 561 26.38 78.29 -49.59
CA GLU A 561 25.00 78.40 -50.11
C GLU A 561 24.10 77.28 -49.57
N ASN A 562 22.95 77.67 -49.01
CA ASN A 562 21.82 76.79 -48.75
C ASN A 562 21.17 76.42 -50.09
N ARG A 563 20.92 75.12 -50.35
CA ARG A 563 19.76 74.68 -51.13
C ARG A 563 19.29 73.29 -50.70
N HIS A 564 18.01 73.23 -50.36
CA HIS A 564 17.23 72.03 -50.09
C HIS A 564 17.20 71.08 -51.29
N LEU A 565 17.28 69.77 -51.05
CA LEU A 565 16.60 68.76 -51.86
C LEU A 565 16.00 67.72 -50.90
N TRP A 566 14.70 67.53 -51.07
CA TRP A 566 13.79 66.71 -50.27
C TRP A 566 13.71 65.27 -50.78
N ASN A 567 13.19 64.43 -49.89
CA ASN A 567 12.22 63.33 -50.11
C ASN A 567 12.66 61.87 -50.16
N GLU A 568 11.90 61.12 -49.34
CA GLU A 568 11.67 59.68 -49.14
C GLU A 568 12.63 58.89 -48.23
#